data_AF-A0A1D2NGI4-F1
#
_entry.id   AF-A0A1D2NGI4-F1
#
_cell.length_a   1.000
_cell.length_b   1.000
_cell.length_c   1.000
_cell.angle_alpha   90.00
_cell.angle_beta   90.00
_cell.angle_gamma   90.00
#
_symmetry.space_group_name_H-M   'P 1'
#
loop_
_entity.id
_entity.type
_entity.pdbx_description
1 polymer ?
#
loop_
_entity_poly.entity_id
_entity_poly.type
_entity_poly.pdbx_seq_one_letter_code
_entity_poly.pdbx_strand_id
1 'polypeptide(L)'
;MSLASLLHNKMDTIVIKLAVGLGLQNYIGWFAPVFLGMVNVVPPLMALFFYTDKSQTYNEHVSHKEHSGSKLPDLKYDFIVVGGGSAGSVVANRLSKHFNVLLLERGGEPNPLTVVPGMESSMLGRPEVDYRYLTVPQNNSCLACNNRQSLWNSGFGLGGSSILNAMVYIRGHPFDYDLWSYFTNDERWKYKNLLPYFMRSEGYCDNCEHTTGVIPSANPKFHGLEGELPVRPPPISPMVPDFLEALEWASVSKGDVNAPYYKPIADVASYTQKLGRRVTSYNAFVDTILDKRTSLKVLKYSRVIRVIFEPGTNTAIGVKYERFGKIEVAKANKEVILSADAVYQFLKNGTGPFTLTFARAVTLWTSTRALGSGEGEWPDIQVGMSSNGISQNFDEVLSQLYNLRADVMKEFLDPVKGQDAFSFILDYSRPRSRGVLRLASANYIDEPLIDPRYYGDAEQEDIRVTVEAIQRALYIGENAPAYKRLGSRLSPVPFPPCKNILFRSTEYWECVARQYSLTLHHFCGTASMGPVDSPHAVVDSELRVIGTKRLRVIDASVMPFIVSVNTNAATLMIGERGSEFVIKSWFIEYLPENEPHKK
;
A
#
# COMPACT_ATOMS: atom_id res chain seq x y z
N MET A 1 -21.35 32.73 -29.85
CA MET A 1 -22.03 31.72 -29.00
C MET A 1 -21.40 30.36 -29.29
N SER A 2 -21.18 29.51 -28.28
CA SER A 2 -20.48 28.22 -28.47
C SER A 2 -21.45 27.11 -28.90
N LEU A 3 -20.93 26.05 -29.51
CA LEU A 3 -21.74 24.90 -29.93
C LEU A 3 -22.47 24.24 -28.73
N ALA A 4 -21.85 24.25 -27.54
CA ALA A 4 -22.45 23.79 -26.30
C ALA A 4 -23.73 24.59 -25.94
N SER A 5 -23.72 25.92 -26.10
CA SER A 5 -24.91 26.76 -25.86
C SER A 5 -26.05 26.48 -26.85
N LEU A 6 -25.74 25.99 -28.05
CA LEU A 6 -26.75 25.52 -29.02
C LEU A 6 -27.29 24.12 -28.67
N LEU A 7 -26.46 23.25 -28.10
CA LEU A 7 -26.83 21.88 -27.73
C LEU A 7 -27.72 21.85 -26.47
N HIS A 8 -27.41 22.67 -25.46
CA HIS A 8 -28.22 22.76 -24.22
C HIS A 8 -29.66 23.17 -24.52
N ASN A 9 -29.85 24.31 -25.20
CA ASN A 9 -31.17 24.80 -25.63
C ASN A 9 -31.97 23.77 -26.45
N LYS A 10 -31.31 22.97 -27.30
CA LYS A 10 -31.98 21.89 -28.06
C LYS A 10 -32.43 20.74 -27.16
N MET A 11 -31.63 20.38 -26.15
CA MET A 11 -31.96 19.30 -25.22
C MET A 11 -33.13 19.68 -24.31
N ASP A 12 -33.13 20.91 -23.77
CA ASP A 12 -34.24 21.46 -22.99
C ASP A 12 -35.53 21.49 -23.82
N THR A 13 -35.45 21.93 -25.07
CA THR A 13 -36.59 21.95 -26.01
C THR A 13 -37.17 20.55 -26.25
N ILE A 14 -36.34 19.49 -26.26
CA ILE A 14 -36.80 18.11 -26.42
C ILE A 14 -37.50 17.61 -25.14
N VAL A 15 -36.90 17.84 -23.97
CA VAL A 15 -37.47 17.43 -22.67
C VAL A 15 -38.81 18.12 -22.43
N ILE A 16 -38.92 19.42 -22.70
CA ILE A 16 -40.18 20.18 -22.58
C ILE A 16 -41.24 19.63 -23.54
N LYS A 17 -40.90 19.34 -24.80
CA LYS A 17 -41.85 18.77 -25.77
C LYS A 17 -42.33 17.37 -25.39
N LEU A 18 -41.47 16.54 -24.81
CA LEU A 18 -41.85 15.22 -24.27
C LEU A 18 -42.77 15.36 -23.05
N ALA A 19 -42.45 16.23 -22.10
CA ALA A 19 -43.31 16.48 -20.93
C ALA A 19 -44.69 17.05 -21.32
N VAL A 20 -44.74 17.94 -22.31
CA VAL A 20 -45.99 18.47 -22.88
C VAL A 20 -46.80 17.38 -23.56
N GLY A 21 -46.17 16.56 -24.42
CA GLY A 21 -46.83 15.48 -25.15
C GLY A 21 -47.33 14.32 -24.27
N LEU A 22 -46.75 14.14 -23.08
CA LEU A 22 -47.18 13.17 -22.06
C LEU A 22 -48.12 13.76 -21.00
N GLY A 23 -48.50 15.04 -21.10
CA GLY A 23 -49.38 15.71 -20.12
C GLY A 23 -48.73 15.99 -18.75
N LEU A 24 -47.43 15.73 -18.58
CA LEU A 24 -46.68 15.84 -17.32
C LEU A 24 -46.26 17.28 -16.97
N GLN A 25 -46.96 18.27 -17.53
CA GLN A 25 -46.59 19.70 -17.52
C GLN A 25 -46.43 20.25 -16.10
N ASN A 26 -47.31 19.84 -15.17
CA ASN A 26 -47.30 20.26 -13.77
C ASN A 26 -46.22 19.56 -12.91
N TYR A 27 -45.53 18.54 -13.45
CA TYR A 27 -44.57 17.70 -12.71
C TYR A 27 -43.11 17.90 -13.12
N ILE A 28 -42.81 18.76 -14.09
CA ILE A 28 -41.47 18.95 -14.68
C ILE A 28 -40.37 19.16 -13.61
N GLY A 29 -40.65 19.96 -12.57
CA GLY A 29 -39.71 20.24 -11.48
C GLY A 29 -39.37 19.04 -10.58
N TRP A 30 -40.22 18.01 -10.53
CA TRP A 30 -39.93 16.73 -9.85
C TRP A 30 -39.44 15.66 -10.82
N PHE A 31 -39.95 15.65 -12.05
CA PHE A 31 -39.65 14.60 -13.02
C PHE A 31 -38.18 14.63 -13.47
N ALA A 32 -37.60 15.81 -13.68
CA ALA A 32 -36.18 15.90 -14.08
C ALA A 32 -35.21 15.42 -12.97
N PRO A 33 -35.30 15.86 -11.70
CA PRO A 33 -34.48 15.32 -10.61
C PRO A 33 -34.69 13.82 -10.35
N VAL A 34 -35.93 13.34 -10.36
CA VAL A 34 -36.22 11.91 -10.12
C VAL A 34 -35.74 11.04 -11.28
N PHE A 35 -35.92 11.46 -12.54
CA PHE A 35 -35.44 10.71 -13.69
C PHE A 35 -33.91 10.72 -13.80
N LEU A 36 -33.25 11.85 -13.54
CA LEU A 36 -31.78 11.91 -13.43
C LEU A 36 -31.27 11.10 -12.23
N GLY A 37 -31.98 11.10 -11.10
CA GLY A 37 -31.71 10.24 -9.96
C GLY A 37 -31.79 8.76 -10.34
N MET A 38 -32.88 8.32 -10.98
CA MET A 38 -33.02 6.95 -11.45
C MET A 38 -31.95 6.57 -12.49
N VAL A 39 -31.64 7.43 -13.46
CA VAL A 39 -30.59 7.14 -14.47
C VAL A 39 -29.18 7.08 -13.85
N ASN A 40 -28.93 7.72 -12.70
CA ASN A 40 -27.64 7.64 -12.00
C ASN A 40 -27.59 6.60 -10.87
N VAL A 41 -28.73 6.18 -10.30
CA VAL A 41 -28.80 5.26 -9.16
C VAL A 41 -29.28 3.86 -9.56
N VAL A 42 -30.18 3.73 -10.54
CA VAL A 42 -30.64 2.42 -11.02
C VAL A 42 -29.53 1.65 -11.74
N PRO A 43 -28.65 2.22 -12.59
CA PRO A 43 -27.56 1.43 -13.18
C PRO A 43 -26.51 0.94 -12.16
N PRO A 44 -26.08 1.72 -11.14
CA PRO A 44 -25.28 1.18 -10.04
C PRO A 44 -26.03 0.17 -9.17
N LEU A 45 -27.32 0.38 -8.85
CA LEU A 45 -28.11 -0.62 -8.12
C LEU A 45 -28.32 -1.89 -8.95
N MET A 46 -28.53 -1.80 -10.25
CA MET A 46 -28.64 -2.95 -11.16
C MET A 46 -27.27 -3.63 -11.34
N ALA A 47 -26.16 -2.89 -11.36
CA ALA A 47 -24.83 -3.49 -11.33
C ALA A 47 -24.55 -4.19 -10.00
N LEU A 48 -25.02 -3.63 -8.88
CA LEU A 48 -24.97 -4.26 -7.56
C LEU A 48 -25.86 -5.50 -7.52
N PHE A 49 -27.11 -5.42 -7.99
CA PHE A 49 -28.05 -6.53 -8.09
C PHE A 49 -27.56 -7.62 -9.04
N PHE A 50 -26.95 -7.29 -10.19
CA PHE A 50 -26.31 -8.26 -11.08
C PHE A 50 -24.97 -8.78 -10.54
N TYR A 51 -24.39 -8.17 -9.51
CA TYR A 51 -23.20 -8.66 -8.81
C TYR A 51 -23.56 -9.51 -7.59
N THR A 52 -24.65 -9.19 -6.86
CA THR A 52 -25.22 -10.04 -5.82
C THR A 52 -25.97 -11.22 -6.43
N ASP A 53 -26.65 -11.05 -7.57
CA ASP A 53 -27.09 -12.16 -8.42
C ASP A 53 -25.85 -12.95 -8.83
N LYS A 54 -24.87 -12.39 -9.55
CA LYS A 54 -23.67 -13.17 -9.93
C LYS A 54 -22.87 -13.75 -8.76
N SER A 55 -23.03 -13.32 -7.51
CA SER A 55 -22.46 -14.02 -6.36
C SER A 55 -23.39 -15.10 -5.80
N GLN A 56 -24.71 -14.89 -5.78
CA GLN A 56 -25.72 -15.91 -5.47
C GLN A 56 -25.79 -16.98 -6.56
N THR A 57 -26.02 -16.65 -7.83
CA THR A 57 -25.91 -17.58 -8.96
C THR A 57 -24.50 -18.13 -9.16
N TYR A 58 -23.41 -17.55 -8.66
CA TYR A 58 -22.13 -18.26 -8.56
C TYR A 58 -22.16 -19.32 -7.46
N ASN A 59 -22.58 -18.98 -6.23
CA ASN A 59 -22.72 -19.94 -5.13
C ASN A 59 -23.71 -21.08 -5.49
N GLU A 60 -24.79 -20.78 -6.20
CA GLU A 60 -25.82 -21.74 -6.65
C GLU A 60 -25.40 -22.51 -7.90
N HIS A 61 -24.76 -21.89 -8.91
CA HIS A 61 -24.25 -22.66 -10.07
C HIS A 61 -23.03 -23.51 -9.71
N VAL A 62 -22.20 -23.11 -8.74
CA VAL A 62 -21.12 -23.97 -8.21
C VAL A 62 -21.70 -25.23 -7.57
N SER A 63 -22.88 -25.16 -6.94
CA SER A 63 -23.57 -26.36 -6.43
C SER A 63 -23.94 -27.36 -7.53
N HIS A 64 -24.22 -26.89 -8.75
CA HIS A 64 -24.77 -27.71 -9.84
C HIS A 64 -23.91 -27.88 -11.10
N LYS A 65 -22.79 -27.17 -11.29
CA LYS A 65 -21.96 -27.28 -12.52
C LYS A 65 -20.47 -27.56 -12.33
N GLU A 66 -19.86 -27.39 -11.16
CA GLU A 66 -18.49 -27.89 -10.87
C GLU A 66 -18.47 -29.32 -10.28
N HIS A 67 -19.53 -30.09 -10.53
CA HIS A 67 -19.63 -31.51 -10.15
C HIS A 67 -19.02 -32.48 -11.17
N SER A 68 -18.51 -32.01 -12.32
CA SER A 68 -17.62 -32.81 -13.16
C SER A 68 -16.18 -32.70 -12.65
N GLY A 69 -15.67 -33.81 -12.10
CA GLY A 69 -14.36 -33.88 -11.45
C GLY A 69 -13.19 -33.78 -12.42
N SER A 70 -12.94 -32.60 -12.99
CA SER A 70 -11.63 -32.27 -13.54
C SER A 70 -10.62 -32.20 -12.39
N LYS A 71 -9.93 -33.32 -12.15
CA LYS A 71 -8.59 -33.24 -11.57
C LYS A 71 -7.83 -32.20 -12.38
N LEU A 72 -7.22 -31.22 -11.71
CA LEU A 72 -6.03 -30.58 -12.29
C LEU A 72 -5.11 -31.73 -12.74
N PRO A 73 -4.60 -31.74 -13.99
CA PRO A 73 -3.62 -32.75 -14.39
C PRO A 73 -2.40 -32.69 -13.46
N ASP A 74 -1.49 -33.68 -13.51
CA ASP A 74 -0.21 -33.65 -12.77
C ASP A 74 0.75 -32.60 -13.39
N LEU A 75 0.29 -31.35 -13.47
CA LEU A 75 0.98 -30.17 -13.95
C LEU A 75 2.07 -29.82 -12.93
N LYS A 76 3.26 -30.37 -13.20
CA LYS A 76 4.49 -29.84 -12.62
C LYS A 76 4.74 -28.48 -13.25
N TYR A 77 4.83 -27.45 -12.42
CA TYR A 77 5.26 -26.12 -12.83
C TYR A 77 6.77 -26.02 -12.67
N ASP A 78 7.41 -25.11 -13.38
CA ASP A 78 8.82 -24.81 -13.11
C ASP A 78 8.93 -24.05 -11.79
N PHE A 79 8.07 -23.03 -11.61
CA PHE A 79 8.00 -22.22 -10.41
C PHE A 79 6.58 -22.18 -9.81
N ILE A 80 6.51 -22.18 -8.48
CA ILE A 80 5.27 -21.87 -7.75
C ILE A 80 5.50 -20.59 -6.96
N VAL A 81 4.80 -19.51 -7.32
CA VAL A 81 4.73 -18.26 -6.56
C VAL A 81 3.53 -18.33 -5.63
N VAL A 82 3.77 -18.17 -4.33
CA VAL A 82 2.76 -18.18 -3.27
C VAL A 82 2.49 -16.74 -2.87
N GLY A 83 1.42 -16.17 -3.40
CA GLY A 83 0.98 -14.82 -3.12
C GLY A 83 0.97 -13.89 -4.33
N GLY A 84 -0.15 -13.22 -4.54
CA GLY A 84 -0.34 -12.18 -5.55
C GLY A 84 0.20 -10.81 -5.15
N GLY A 85 1.19 -10.74 -4.25
CA GLY A 85 1.66 -9.52 -3.61
C GLY A 85 2.25 -8.46 -4.55
N SER A 86 2.72 -7.33 -4.01
CA SER A 86 3.38 -6.30 -4.82
C SER A 86 4.61 -6.89 -5.54
N ALA A 87 5.43 -7.63 -4.80
CA ALA A 87 6.54 -8.41 -5.36
C ALA A 87 6.06 -9.65 -6.13
N GLY A 88 5.08 -10.40 -5.62
CA GLY A 88 4.59 -11.64 -6.24
C GLY A 88 4.01 -11.45 -7.64
N SER A 89 3.31 -10.34 -7.87
CA SER A 89 2.82 -9.94 -9.19
C SER A 89 3.95 -9.65 -10.17
N VAL A 90 5.03 -8.99 -9.70
CA VAL A 90 6.24 -8.76 -10.52
C VAL A 90 6.91 -10.11 -10.82
N VAL A 91 7.19 -10.94 -9.81
CA VAL A 91 7.86 -12.24 -9.99
C VAL A 91 7.08 -13.14 -10.95
N ALA A 92 5.76 -13.27 -10.78
CA ALA A 92 4.92 -14.04 -11.67
C ALA A 92 5.00 -13.55 -13.13
N ASN A 93 5.04 -12.24 -13.38
CA ASN A 93 5.27 -11.68 -14.72
C ASN A 93 6.69 -11.94 -15.22
N ARG A 94 7.74 -11.64 -14.44
CA ARG A 94 9.12 -11.74 -14.91
C ARG A 94 9.53 -13.19 -15.22
N LEU A 95 9.14 -14.15 -14.38
CA LEU A 95 9.46 -15.57 -14.59
C LEU A 95 8.67 -16.22 -15.74
N SER A 96 7.37 -15.90 -15.87
CA SER A 96 6.52 -16.55 -16.90
C SER A 96 6.88 -16.16 -18.34
N LYS A 97 7.73 -15.15 -18.54
CA LYS A 97 8.36 -14.85 -19.85
C LYS A 97 9.30 -15.97 -20.33
N HIS A 98 9.74 -16.86 -19.44
CA HIS A 98 10.75 -17.89 -19.72
C HIS A 98 10.37 -19.31 -19.24
N PHE A 99 9.46 -19.42 -18.27
CA PHE A 99 9.17 -20.67 -17.56
C PHE A 99 7.67 -20.87 -17.29
N ASN A 100 7.25 -22.09 -16.94
CA ASN A 100 5.88 -22.38 -16.53
C ASN A 100 5.68 -22.02 -15.05
N VAL A 101 4.79 -21.07 -14.77
CA VAL A 101 4.59 -20.50 -13.44
C VAL A 101 3.17 -20.74 -12.96
N LEU A 102 3.05 -21.24 -11.73
CA LEU A 102 1.80 -21.23 -10.96
C LEU A 102 1.85 -20.09 -9.95
N LEU A 103 0.89 -19.18 -10.01
CA LEU A 103 0.61 -18.19 -8.97
C LEU A 103 -0.58 -18.69 -8.14
N LEU A 104 -0.34 -19.01 -6.86
CA LEU A 104 -1.38 -19.32 -5.89
C LEU A 104 -1.67 -18.09 -5.06
N GLU A 105 -2.95 -17.73 -4.91
CA GLU A 105 -3.37 -16.59 -4.08
C GLU A 105 -4.56 -16.97 -3.21
N ARG A 106 -4.49 -16.64 -1.91
CA ARG A 106 -5.45 -17.00 -0.86
C ARG A 106 -6.81 -16.32 -1.04
N GLY A 107 -6.84 -15.05 -1.45
CA GLY A 107 -8.10 -14.32 -1.67
C GLY A 107 -8.57 -14.33 -3.12
N GLY A 108 -9.45 -13.38 -3.45
CA GLY A 108 -10.20 -13.37 -4.71
C GLY A 108 -9.59 -12.54 -5.84
N GLU A 109 -10.45 -12.22 -6.80
CA GLU A 109 -10.21 -11.06 -7.66
C GLU A 109 -10.31 -9.78 -6.81
N PRO A 110 -9.60 -8.71 -7.19
CA PRO A 110 -10.16 -7.37 -7.22
C PRO A 110 -11.62 -7.10 -6.76
N ASN A 111 -11.80 -6.50 -5.56
CA ASN A 111 -13.06 -5.89 -5.11
C ASN A 111 -13.26 -4.51 -5.77
N PRO A 112 -14.28 -4.35 -6.62
CA PRO A 112 -14.38 -3.21 -7.53
C PRO A 112 -14.26 -1.81 -6.90
N LEU A 113 -14.67 -1.60 -5.65
CA LEU A 113 -14.66 -0.27 -5.02
C LEU A 113 -13.25 0.25 -4.67
N THR A 114 -12.28 -0.65 -4.43
CA THR A 114 -10.87 -0.34 -4.10
C THR A 114 -10.12 0.47 -5.17
N VAL A 115 -10.70 0.60 -6.36
CA VAL A 115 -10.24 1.54 -7.38
C VAL A 115 -10.18 2.94 -6.88
N VAL A 116 -11.35 3.42 -6.49
CA VAL A 116 -11.62 4.83 -6.33
C VAL A 116 -10.74 5.29 -5.19
N PRO A 117 -9.69 6.11 -5.43
CA PRO A 117 -8.67 6.36 -4.41
C PRO A 117 -9.24 6.78 -3.05
N GLY A 118 -10.26 7.63 -3.03
CA GLY A 118 -10.96 8.07 -1.82
C GLY A 118 -11.89 7.04 -1.17
N MET A 119 -11.99 5.81 -1.71
CA MET A 119 -12.62 4.66 -1.04
C MET A 119 -11.64 3.87 -0.17
N GLU A 120 -10.35 4.22 -0.15
CA GLU A 120 -9.30 3.66 0.73
C GLU A 120 -9.83 3.40 2.16
N SER A 121 -10.27 4.45 2.85
CA SER A 121 -10.80 4.39 4.21
C SER A 121 -12.14 3.65 4.35
N SER A 122 -12.87 3.46 3.25
CA SER A 122 -14.10 2.67 3.24
C SER A 122 -13.84 1.18 3.00
N MET A 123 -12.64 0.80 2.56
CA MET A 123 -12.23 -0.58 2.25
C MET A 123 -11.34 -1.19 3.33
N LEU A 124 -10.52 -0.38 4.02
CA LEU A 124 -9.85 -0.80 5.26
C LEU A 124 -10.88 -1.36 6.27
N GLY A 125 -10.55 -2.44 6.97
CA GLY A 125 -11.45 -3.06 7.94
C GLY A 125 -12.57 -3.94 7.34
N ARG A 126 -12.61 -4.16 6.01
CA ARG A 126 -13.58 -5.05 5.34
C ARG A 126 -13.05 -6.47 5.10
N PRO A 127 -13.75 -7.53 5.56
CA PRO A 127 -13.26 -8.91 5.47
C PRO A 127 -13.14 -9.46 4.03
N GLU A 128 -13.76 -8.80 3.04
CA GLU A 128 -13.69 -9.21 1.63
C GLU A 128 -12.37 -8.79 0.95
N VAL A 129 -11.60 -7.89 1.56
CA VAL A 129 -10.39 -7.27 0.97
C VAL A 129 -9.21 -7.14 1.93
N ASP A 130 -9.43 -7.36 3.22
CA ASP A 130 -8.48 -7.05 4.29
C ASP A 130 -8.42 -8.20 5.31
N TYR A 131 -7.21 -8.60 5.71
CA TYR A 131 -6.98 -9.57 6.77
C TYR A 131 -7.30 -9.04 8.16
N ARG A 132 -7.10 -7.72 8.40
CA ARG A 132 -7.47 -7.03 9.65
C ARG A 132 -6.88 -7.66 10.91
N TYR A 133 -5.63 -8.11 10.85
CA TYR A 133 -4.98 -8.78 11.98
C TYR A 133 -4.97 -7.87 13.21
N LEU A 134 -5.23 -8.41 14.40
CA LEU A 134 -5.03 -7.68 15.65
C LEU A 134 -3.70 -8.08 16.29
N THR A 135 -2.95 -7.10 16.80
CA THR A 135 -1.77 -7.41 17.63
C THR A 135 -2.18 -8.04 18.95
N VAL A 136 -1.22 -8.64 19.66
CA VAL A 136 -1.37 -8.86 21.11
C VAL A 136 -1.57 -7.51 21.82
N PRO A 137 -2.24 -7.47 22.99
CA PRO A 137 -2.39 -6.25 23.79
C PRO A 137 -1.06 -5.56 24.07
N GLN A 138 -0.93 -4.30 23.65
CA GLN A 138 0.29 -3.51 23.74
C GLN A 138 0.43 -2.83 25.11
N ASN A 139 1.68 -2.68 25.58
CA ASN A 139 1.99 -2.07 26.88
C ASN A 139 2.51 -0.63 26.78
N ASN A 140 3.20 -0.29 25.69
CA ASN A 140 3.89 1.01 25.54
C ASN A 140 3.24 1.93 24.48
N SER A 141 2.24 1.44 23.76
CA SER A 141 1.57 2.06 22.61
C SER A 141 0.11 1.63 22.53
N CYS A 142 -0.67 2.26 21.64
CA CYS A 142 -2.07 1.90 21.35
C CYS A 142 -2.96 1.81 22.60
N LEU A 143 -2.66 2.55 23.67
CA LEU A 143 -3.36 2.42 24.95
C LEU A 143 -4.82 2.93 24.91
N ALA A 144 -5.18 3.75 23.90
CA ALA A 144 -6.55 4.14 23.60
C ALA A 144 -7.22 3.27 22.51
N CYS A 145 -6.59 2.18 22.08
CA CYS A 145 -7.24 1.17 21.23
C CYS A 145 -8.08 0.18 22.05
N ASN A 146 -9.11 -0.41 21.44
CA ASN A 146 -9.91 -1.46 22.08
C ASN A 146 -8.99 -2.65 22.43
N ASN A 147 -9.10 -3.15 23.65
CA ASN A 147 -8.21 -4.17 24.24
C ASN A 147 -6.70 -3.83 24.22
N ARG A 148 -6.31 -2.57 23.94
CA ARG A 148 -4.93 -2.15 23.63
C ARG A 148 -4.32 -2.86 22.41
N GLN A 149 -5.14 -3.31 21.46
CA GLN A 149 -4.68 -4.03 20.26
C GLN A 149 -4.61 -3.08 19.06
N SER A 150 -3.45 -3.05 18.38
CA SER A 150 -3.29 -2.32 17.12
C SER A 150 -3.93 -3.10 15.98
N LEU A 151 -4.57 -2.39 15.04
CA LEU A 151 -5.20 -3.00 13.86
C LEU A 151 -4.25 -2.99 12.66
N TRP A 152 -3.85 -4.17 12.24
CA TRP A 152 -2.91 -4.43 11.15
C TRP A 152 -3.65 -4.87 9.88
N ASN A 153 -4.20 -3.88 9.19
CA ASN A 153 -4.77 -4.05 7.85
C ASN A 153 -3.69 -4.53 6.85
N SER A 154 -4.06 -5.46 5.98
CA SER A 154 -3.21 -6.08 4.94
C SER A 154 -4.10 -6.79 3.91
N GLY A 155 -3.79 -6.70 2.62
CA GLY A 155 -4.73 -7.07 1.55
C GLY A 155 -4.97 -8.58 1.39
N PHE A 156 -6.23 -8.97 1.14
CA PHE A 156 -6.69 -10.33 0.86
C PHE A 156 -7.00 -10.63 -0.65
N GLY A 157 -6.19 -11.47 -1.36
CA GLY A 157 -6.33 -11.78 -2.80
C GLY A 157 -5.22 -11.29 -3.78
N LEU A 158 -5.51 -11.17 -5.08
CA LEU A 158 -4.54 -10.73 -6.10
C LEU A 158 -4.21 -9.22 -6.09
N GLY A 159 -2.98 -8.81 -5.72
CA GLY A 159 -2.40 -7.52 -6.13
C GLY A 159 -1.49 -6.72 -5.20
N GLY A 160 -1.06 -7.22 -4.05
CA GLY A 160 -0.29 -6.44 -3.07
C GLY A 160 -1.18 -5.52 -2.20
N SER A 161 -0.82 -5.18 -0.94
CA SER A 161 -1.52 -4.12 -0.16
C SER A 161 -1.48 -2.74 -0.85
N SER A 162 -0.86 -2.65 -2.03
CA SER A 162 -1.04 -1.60 -3.04
C SER A 162 -2.50 -1.18 -3.32
N ILE A 163 -3.52 -1.90 -2.83
CA ILE A 163 -4.95 -1.59 -3.01
C ILE A 163 -5.54 -0.77 -1.86
N LEU A 164 -5.06 -1.05 -0.65
CA LEU A 164 -5.55 -0.49 0.61
C LEU A 164 -4.65 0.66 1.06
N ASN A 165 -3.43 0.75 0.52
CA ASN A 165 -2.49 1.82 0.84
C ASN A 165 -2.90 3.18 0.25
N ALA A 166 -2.20 4.24 0.66
CA ALA A 166 -2.43 5.60 0.17
C ALA A 166 -1.91 5.88 -1.25
N MET A 167 -1.56 4.85 -2.05
CA MET A 167 -0.93 4.92 -3.39
C MET A 167 0.44 5.62 -3.47
N VAL A 168 0.94 6.22 -2.38
CA VAL A 168 2.17 7.03 -2.38
C VAL A 168 3.35 6.22 -2.93
N TYR A 169 3.93 6.72 -4.01
CA TYR A 169 5.15 6.25 -4.63
C TYR A 169 6.29 7.21 -4.25
N ILE A 170 7.10 6.75 -3.31
CA ILE A 170 8.32 7.38 -2.84
C ILE A 170 9.35 6.26 -2.63
N ARG A 171 10.63 6.54 -2.87
CA ARG A 171 11.73 5.60 -2.67
C ARG A 171 12.48 5.95 -1.38
N GLY A 172 12.95 4.93 -0.66
CA GLY A 172 13.84 5.12 0.48
C GLY A 172 15.09 5.93 0.15
N HIS A 173 15.74 6.46 1.19
CA HIS A 173 17.00 7.19 1.04
C HIS A 173 18.10 6.26 0.52
N PRO A 174 19.07 6.74 -0.28
CA PRO A 174 20.20 5.91 -0.71
C PRO A 174 20.92 5.16 0.43
N PHE A 175 21.02 5.75 1.63
CA PHE A 175 21.67 5.11 2.77
C PHE A 175 20.85 3.95 3.37
N ASP A 176 19.54 3.85 3.14
CA ASP A 176 18.74 2.69 3.56
C ASP A 176 19.28 1.41 2.87
N TYR A 177 19.49 1.50 1.56
CA TYR A 177 19.96 0.39 0.74
C TYR A 177 21.48 0.19 0.83
N ASP A 178 22.25 1.26 1.01
CA ASP A 178 23.69 1.13 1.28
C ASP A 178 23.92 0.47 2.66
N LEU A 179 23.04 0.69 3.66
CA LEU A 179 23.01 -0.11 4.91
C LEU A 179 22.60 -1.57 4.65
N TRP A 180 21.61 -1.85 3.81
CA TRP A 180 21.28 -3.23 3.42
C TRP A 180 22.47 -3.92 2.76
N SER A 181 23.19 -3.22 1.88
CA SER A 181 24.39 -3.68 1.20
C SER A 181 25.55 -3.97 2.18
N TYR A 182 25.75 -3.09 3.16
CA TYR A 182 26.70 -3.31 4.26
C TYR A 182 26.32 -4.54 5.09
N PHE A 183 25.06 -4.63 5.54
CA PHE A 183 24.58 -5.72 6.40
C PHE A 183 24.62 -7.09 5.70
N THR A 184 24.32 -7.15 4.40
CA THR A 184 24.42 -8.38 3.59
C THR A 184 25.83 -8.69 3.08
N ASN A 185 26.79 -7.77 3.25
CA ASN A 185 28.10 -7.79 2.60
C ASN A 185 28.02 -8.00 1.08
N ASP A 186 27.06 -7.34 0.42
CA ASP A 186 26.76 -7.52 -0.99
C ASP A 186 26.45 -6.18 -1.69
N GLU A 187 27.37 -5.72 -2.55
CA GLU A 187 27.19 -4.50 -3.35
C GLU A 187 25.93 -4.54 -4.24
N ARG A 188 25.37 -5.71 -4.55
CA ARG A 188 24.17 -5.84 -5.41
C ARG A 188 22.91 -5.24 -4.78
N TRP A 189 22.93 -4.96 -3.47
CA TRP A 189 21.89 -4.24 -2.74
C TRP A 189 22.18 -2.74 -2.54
N LYS A 190 23.32 -2.22 -3.01
CA LYS A 190 23.68 -0.80 -2.90
C LYS A 190 22.76 0.06 -3.78
N TYR A 191 22.35 1.26 -3.35
CA TYR A 191 21.34 2.07 -4.07
C TYR A 191 21.67 2.28 -5.56
N LYS A 192 22.95 2.55 -5.86
CA LYS A 192 23.48 2.70 -7.24
C LYS A 192 23.12 1.52 -8.16
N ASN A 193 23.05 0.31 -7.61
CA ASN A 193 22.79 -0.94 -8.30
C ASN A 193 21.29 -1.32 -8.26
N LEU A 194 20.50 -0.74 -7.36
CA LEU A 194 19.05 -0.94 -7.27
C LEU A 194 18.24 0.04 -8.11
N LEU A 195 18.74 1.26 -8.33
CA LEU A 195 18.10 2.30 -9.15
C LEU A 195 17.56 1.79 -10.52
N PRO A 196 18.28 0.97 -11.30
CA PRO A 196 17.75 0.43 -12.56
C PRO A 196 16.49 -0.42 -12.39
N TYR A 197 16.31 -1.11 -11.26
CA TYR A 197 15.14 -1.95 -10.98
C TYR A 197 13.93 -1.14 -10.52
N PHE A 198 14.15 -0.02 -9.82
CA PHE A 198 13.08 0.98 -9.58
C PHE A 198 12.57 1.54 -10.91
N MET A 199 13.48 2.01 -11.77
CA MET A 199 13.15 2.61 -13.07
C MET A 199 12.50 1.58 -14.03
N ARG A 200 12.91 0.30 -13.99
CA ARG A 200 12.36 -0.75 -14.88
C ARG A 200 10.86 -0.99 -14.71
N SER A 201 10.37 -0.93 -13.47
CA SER A 201 8.95 -1.11 -13.18
C SER A 201 8.13 0.17 -13.37
N GLU A 202 8.77 1.34 -13.41
CA GLU A 202 8.14 2.66 -13.35
C GLU A 202 7.79 3.21 -14.75
N GLY A 203 6.52 3.56 -14.94
CA GLY A 203 6.03 4.40 -16.04
C GLY A 203 5.71 5.79 -15.51
N TYR A 204 6.75 6.57 -15.18
CA TYR A 204 6.65 7.90 -14.62
C TYR A 204 6.11 8.91 -15.63
N CYS A 205 5.36 9.87 -15.11
CA CYS A 205 4.89 11.03 -15.86
C CYS A 205 4.57 12.18 -14.89
N ASP A 206 5.12 13.35 -15.15
CA ASP A 206 4.86 14.59 -14.41
C ASP A 206 3.63 15.36 -14.94
N ASN A 207 3.34 15.29 -16.24
CA ASN A 207 2.39 16.18 -16.93
C ASN A 207 1.57 15.49 -18.06
N CYS A 208 0.80 14.43 -17.74
CA CYS A 208 -0.09 13.73 -18.69
C CYS A 208 -1.56 13.62 -18.25
N GLU A 209 -1.88 14.08 -17.05
CA GLU A 209 -3.25 14.22 -16.54
C GLU A 209 -3.42 15.67 -16.06
N HIS A 210 -4.63 16.13 -15.73
CA HIS A 210 -4.89 17.56 -15.48
C HIS A 210 -4.37 18.05 -14.11
N THR A 211 -3.05 18.08 -13.94
CA THR A 211 -2.31 18.54 -12.76
C THR A 211 -2.25 20.08 -12.71
N THR A 212 -3.38 20.70 -12.42
CA THR A 212 -3.49 22.17 -12.31
C THR A 212 -2.81 22.68 -11.02
N GLY A 213 -1.82 23.57 -11.16
CA GLY A 213 -1.39 24.48 -10.11
C GLY A 213 0.06 24.32 -9.60
N VAL A 214 0.59 23.10 -9.51
CA VAL A 214 1.98 22.84 -9.07
C VAL A 214 2.58 21.72 -9.91
N ILE A 215 3.76 21.96 -10.48
CA ILE A 215 4.56 20.95 -11.19
C ILE A 215 5.52 20.32 -10.17
N PRO A 216 5.74 18.98 -10.14
CA PRO A 216 6.77 18.36 -9.30
C PRO A 216 8.18 18.86 -9.62
N SER A 217 9.11 18.67 -8.70
CA SER A 217 10.55 18.96 -8.91
C SER A 217 11.33 17.77 -9.52
N ALA A 218 10.62 16.86 -10.21
CA ALA A 218 11.13 15.58 -10.71
C ALA A 218 12.38 15.71 -11.58
N ASN A 219 13.31 14.76 -11.42
CA ASN A 219 14.57 14.71 -12.16
C ASN A 219 14.57 13.52 -13.14
N PRO A 220 14.41 13.74 -14.46
CA PRO A 220 14.26 12.68 -15.45
C PRO A 220 15.39 11.64 -15.48
N LYS A 221 16.58 11.95 -14.95
CA LYS A 221 17.70 11.00 -14.82
C LYS A 221 17.37 9.81 -13.91
N PHE A 222 16.45 9.99 -12.96
CA PHE A 222 16.15 9.00 -11.92
C PHE A 222 14.80 8.29 -12.13
N HIS A 223 14.04 8.60 -13.18
CA HIS A 223 12.73 8.01 -13.43
C HIS A 223 12.70 7.09 -14.67
N GLY A 224 12.01 5.96 -14.54
CA GLY A 224 11.59 5.15 -15.69
C GLY A 224 10.36 5.76 -16.37
N LEU A 225 10.29 5.73 -17.69
CA LEU A 225 9.17 6.29 -18.47
C LEU A 225 8.25 5.24 -19.11
N GLU A 226 8.72 3.99 -19.21
CA GLU A 226 8.08 2.93 -20.01
C GLU A 226 7.66 1.69 -19.19
N GLY A 227 7.92 1.66 -17.88
CA GLY A 227 7.60 0.53 -17.01
C GLY A 227 6.09 0.31 -16.82
N GLU A 228 5.71 -0.93 -16.46
CA GLU A 228 4.29 -1.33 -16.45
C GLU A 228 3.46 -0.68 -15.31
N LEU A 229 4.09 -0.19 -14.24
CA LEU A 229 3.42 0.50 -13.14
C LEU A 229 3.38 2.02 -13.37
N PRO A 230 2.21 2.62 -13.68
CA PRO A 230 2.16 4.04 -13.99
C PRO A 230 2.25 4.88 -12.72
N VAL A 231 3.20 5.82 -12.69
CA VAL A 231 3.44 6.73 -11.56
C VAL A 231 3.21 8.17 -12.03
N ARG A 232 2.49 8.99 -11.25
CA ARG A 232 2.23 10.40 -11.56
C ARG A 232 1.70 11.20 -10.36
N PRO A 233 1.81 12.54 -10.37
CA PRO A 233 1.16 13.39 -9.38
C PRO A 233 -0.38 13.27 -9.41
N PRO A 234 -1.07 13.46 -8.27
CA PRO A 234 -2.52 13.58 -8.22
C PRO A 234 -3.04 14.96 -8.67
N PRO A 235 -4.36 15.06 -8.92
CA PRO A 235 -5.05 16.34 -8.85
C PRO A 235 -4.77 17.04 -7.51
N ILE A 236 -4.42 18.31 -7.55
CA ILE A 236 -3.78 18.98 -6.41
C ILE A 236 -4.84 19.62 -5.50
N SER A 237 -4.77 19.33 -4.21
CA SER A 237 -5.63 19.94 -3.19
C SER A 237 -5.19 21.39 -2.92
N PRO A 238 -6.11 22.36 -2.73
CA PRO A 238 -5.76 23.78 -2.55
C PRO A 238 -4.76 24.10 -1.44
N MET A 239 -4.62 23.23 -0.43
CA MET A 239 -3.68 23.40 0.69
C MET A 239 -2.26 22.92 0.39
N VAL A 240 -2.02 22.17 -0.70
CA VAL A 240 -0.67 21.69 -1.04
C VAL A 240 0.33 22.84 -1.30
N PRO A 241 -0.04 23.93 -2.02
CA PRO A 241 0.77 25.15 -2.07
C PRO A 241 1.10 25.74 -0.69
N ASP A 242 0.11 25.89 0.20
CA ASP A 242 0.34 26.43 1.56
C ASP A 242 1.28 25.54 2.40
N PHE A 243 1.21 24.21 2.25
CA PHE A 243 2.13 23.28 2.91
C PHE A 243 3.56 23.40 2.37
N LEU A 244 3.74 23.52 1.05
CA LEU A 244 5.07 23.72 0.45
C LEU A 244 5.68 25.07 0.87
N GLU A 245 4.90 26.17 0.86
CA GLU A 245 5.35 27.47 1.38
C GLU A 245 5.73 27.39 2.87
N ALA A 246 4.94 26.68 3.68
CA ALA A 246 5.22 26.49 5.10
C ALA A 246 6.50 25.69 5.37
N LEU A 247 6.87 24.78 4.46
CA LEU A 247 8.10 24.00 4.54
C LEU A 247 9.31 24.78 4.04
N GLU A 248 9.18 25.58 2.99
CA GLU A 248 10.22 26.52 2.56
C GLU A 248 10.54 27.54 3.68
N TRP A 249 9.52 28.07 4.36
CA TRP A 249 9.69 28.87 5.58
C TRP A 249 10.40 28.10 6.71
N ALA A 250 10.11 26.80 6.86
CA ALA A 250 10.79 25.91 7.80
C ALA A 250 12.19 25.43 7.33
N SER A 251 12.79 26.09 6.32
CA SER A 251 14.09 25.77 5.74
C SER A 251 14.21 24.39 5.10
N VAL A 252 13.09 23.80 4.67
CA VAL A 252 13.03 22.57 3.88
C VAL A 252 12.86 22.95 2.41
N SER A 253 13.83 22.59 1.56
CA SER A 253 13.78 22.96 0.13
C SER A 253 12.86 22.03 -0.66
N LYS A 254 12.20 22.57 -1.68
CA LYS A 254 11.48 21.73 -2.65
C LYS A 254 12.47 20.90 -3.49
N GLY A 255 12.21 19.61 -3.69
CA GLY A 255 13.08 18.72 -4.46
C GLY A 255 12.49 17.33 -4.69
N ASP A 256 13.00 16.63 -5.71
CA ASP A 256 12.55 15.28 -6.09
C ASP A 256 12.81 14.24 -4.98
N VAL A 257 11.74 13.80 -4.33
CA VAL A 257 11.75 12.77 -3.27
C VAL A 257 12.03 11.34 -3.78
N ASN A 258 12.16 11.13 -5.09
CA ASN A 258 12.56 9.87 -5.71
C ASN A 258 13.99 9.90 -6.29
N ALA A 259 14.67 11.06 -6.27
CA ALA A 259 16.09 11.20 -6.58
C ALA A 259 16.95 11.17 -5.30
N PRO A 260 18.29 11.07 -5.41
CA PRO A 260 19.18 11.22 -4.25
C PRO A 260 19.18 12.66 -3.69
N TYR A 261 18.93 12.78 -2.39
CA TYR A 261 19.03 14.01 -1.60
C TYR A 261 19.91 13.78 -0.36
N TYR A 262 20.52 14.85 0.14
CA TYR A 262 21.42 14.85 1.31
C TYR A 262 20.98 15.85 2.38
N LYS A 263 19.74 16.36 2.26
CA LYS A 263 19.11 17.34 3.16
C LYS A 263 17.60 17.08 3.19
N PRO A 264 16.88 17.52 4.24
CA PRO A 264 15.42 17.63 4.23
C PRO A 264 14.88 18.27 2.95
N ILE A 265 13.96 17.58 2.28
CA ILE A 265 13.25 18.07 1.08
C ILE A 265 11.75 17.76 1.14
N ALA A 266 10.98 18.43 0.29
CA ALA A 266 9.55 18.27 0.12
C ALA A 266 9.10 18.31 -1.35
N ASP A 267 8.00 17.63 -1.69
CA ASP A 267 7.32 17.80 -2.98
C ASP A 267 5.84 17.35 -2.93
N VAL A 268 5.13 17.58 -4.04
CA VAL A 268 3.85 16.93 -4.33
C VAL A 268 4.07 15.41 -4.36
N ALA A 269 3.20 14.64 -3.68
CA ALA A 269 3.32 13.19 -3.67
C ALA A 269 3.09 12.62 -5.09
N SER A 270 3.92 11.66 -5.50
CA SER A 270 3.60 10.84 -6.68
C SER A 270 2.76 9.63 -6.25
N TYR A 271 1.79 9.21 -7.06
CA TYR A 271 0.91 8.08 -6.79
C TYR A 271 1.03 6.99 -7.87
N THR A 272 0.86 5.73 -7.48
CA THR A 272 0.65 4.60 -8.41
C THR A 272 -0.77 4.65 -8.98
N GLN A 273 -0.97 5.38 -10.07
CA GLN A 273 -2.30 5.69 -10.63
C GLN A 273 -2.26 5.97 -12.14
N LYS A 274 -3.42 5.94 -12.81
CA LYS A 274 -3.65 6.32 -14.22
C LYS A 274 -5.11 6.73 -14.45
N LEU A 275 -5.33 7.92 -15.01
CA LEU A 275 -6.62 8.58 -15.25
C LEU A 275 -7.46 8.80 -13.98
N GLY A 276 -6.82 9.29 -12.90
CA GLY A 276 -7.44 9.46 -11.58
C GLY A 276 -7.88 8.16 -10.90
N ARG A 277 -7.35 7.02 -11.35
CA ARG A 277 -7.60 5.67 -10.80
C ARG A 277 -6.28 5.15 -10.25
N ARG A 278 -6.26 4.51 -9.09
CA ARG A 278 -5.12 3.69 -8.64
C ARG A 278 -4.63 2.72 -9.75
N VAL A 279 -3.39 2.25 -9.69
CA VAL A 279 -2.94 1.07 -10.42
C VAL A 279 -2.13 0.20 -9.47
N THR A 280 -2.54 -1.06 -9.36
CA THR A 280 -2.02 -2.02 -8.39
C THR A 280 -1.05 -2.96 -9.07
N SER A 281 -0.28 -3.72 -8.29
CA SER A 281 0.73 -4.62 -8.86
C SER A 281 0.11 -5.75 -9.68
N TYR A 282 -1.08 -6.26 -9.32
CA TYR A 282 -1.82 -7.19 -10.17
C TYR A 282 -2.17 -6.58 -11.53
N ASN A 283 -2.73 -5.36 -11.55
CA ASN A 283 -3.19 -4.74 -12.79
C ASN A 283 -2.06 -4.18 -13.66
N ALA A 284 -0.93 -3.81 -13.08
CA ALA A 284 0.29 -3.49 -13.84
C ALA A 284 0.90 -4.75 -14.47
N PHE A 285 1.20 -5.78 -13.65
CA PHE A 285 2.11 -6.86 -14.05
C PHE A 285 1.44 -8.18 -14.46
N VAL A 286 0.23 -8.50 -14.00
CA VAL A 286 -0.41 -9.83 -14.19
C VAL A 286 -1.65 -9.77 -15.07
N ASP A 287 -2.63 -8.93 -14.73
CA ASP A 287 -3.90 -8.76 -15.46
C ASP A 287 -3.67 -8.55 -16.98
N THR A 288 -2.74 -7.65 -17.31
CA THR A 288 -2.38 -7.27 -18.70
C THR A 288 -1.79 -8.38 -19.55
N ILE A 289 -1.41 -9.53 -18.95
CA ILE A 289 -0.72 -10.65 -19.61
C ILE A 289 -1.49 -11.98 -19.54
N LEU A 290 -2.54 -12.12 -18.71
CA LEU A 290 -3.25 -13.40 -18.50
C LEU A 290 -3.72 -14.03 -19.82
N ASP A 291 -4.50 -13.30 -20.61
CA ASP A 291 -5.03 -13.78 -21.90
C ASP A 291 -3.96 -14.03 -22.98
N LYS A 292 -2.72 -13.56 -22.74
CA LYS A 292 -1.61 -13.57 -23.70
C LYS A 292 -0.54 -14.61 -23.37
N ARG A 293 -0.58 -15.21 -22.17
CA ARG A 293 0.55 -15.97 -21.62
C ARG A 293 0.12 -17.28 -20.97
N THR A 294 -0.01 -18.30 -21.81
CA THR A 294 -0.36 -19.68 -21.43
C THR A 294 0.61 -20.33 -20.44
N SER A 295 1.86 -19.85 -20.36
CA SER A 295 2.86 -20.28 -19.36
C SER A 295 2.60 -19.76 -17.93
N LEU A 296 1.67 -18.82 -17.73
CA LEU A 296 1.25 -18.35 -16.41
C LEU A 296 -0.13 -18.91 -16.05
N LYS A 297 -0.22 -19.72 -14.99
CA LYS A 297 -1.48 -20.13 -14.38
C LYS A 297 -1.69 -19.41 -13.06
N VAL A 298 -2.84 -18.77 -12.89
CA VAL A 298 -3.26 -18.18 -11.60
C VAL A 298 -4.39 -19.00 -11.01
N LEU A 299 -4.29 -19.37 -9.73
CA LEU A 299 -5.38 -19.95 -8.93
C LEU A 299 -5.69 -19.03 -7.75
N LYS A 300 -6.91 -18.49 -7.75
CA LYS A 300 -7.51 -17.69 -6.67
C LYS A 300 -8.12 -18.59 -5.60
N TYR A 301 -8.45 -18.00 -4.45
CA TYR A 301 -9.08 -18.69 -3.30
C TYR A 301 -8.28 -19.93 -2.84
N SER A 302 -6.95 -19.84 -2.91
CA SER A 302 -6.00 -20.94 -2.77
C SER A 302 -5.05 -20.68 -1.59
N ARG A 303 -5.49 -21.00 -0.37
CA ARG A 303 -4.71 -20.81 0.86
C ARG A 303 -3.59 -21.85 0.93
N VAL A 304 -2.35 -21.47 0.65
CA VAL A 304 -1.20 -22.34 0.90
C VAL A 304 -1.09 -22.63 2.41
N ILE A 305 -1.01 -23.91 2.74
CA ILE A 305 -0.92 -24.44 4.11
C ILE A 305 0.54 -24.58 4.51
N ARG A 306 1.37 -25.13 3.62
CA ARG A 306 2.81 -25.32 3.82
C ARG A 306 3.56 -25.61 2.51
N VAL A 307 4.86 -25.31 2.51
CA VAL A 307 5.82 -25.90 1.58
C VAL A 307 5.93 -27.42 1.82
N ILE A 308 6.14 -28.17 0.74
CA ILE A 308 6.44 -29.61 0.78
C ILE A 308 7.92 -29.79 0.49
N PHE A 309 8.62 -30.46 1.40
CA PHE A 309 10.00 -30.87 1.24
C PHE A 309 10.10 -32.35 0.84
N GLU A 310 11.17 -32.69 0.13
CA GLU A 310 11.53 -34.06 -0.21
C GLU A 310 11.92 -34.86 1.06
N PRO A 311 11.50 -36.13 1.22
CA PRO A 311 11.84 -36.92 2.41
C PRO A 311 13.36 -37.05 2.61
N GLY A 312 13.84 -36.62 3.78
CA GLY A 312 15.26 -36.69 4.14
C GLY A 312 16.14 -35.56 3.58
N THR A 313 15.57 -34.58 2.85
CA THR A 313 16.33 -33.42 2.37
C THR A 313 15.58 -32.11 2.62
N ASN A 314 16.31 -30.99 2.74
CA ASN A 314 15.71 -29.65 2.87
C ASN A 314 15.33 -29.05 1.49
N THR A 315 15.01 -29.90 0.50
CA THR A 315 14.68 -29.47 -0.86
C THR A 315 13.19 -29.26 -1.02
N ALA A 316 12.76 -28.03 -1.29
CA ALA A 316 11.37 -27.74 -1.59
C ALA A 316 10.99 -28.30 -2.97
N ILE A 317 9.89 -29.05 -3.03
CA ILE A 317 9.41 -29.75 -4.24
C ILE A 317 7.97 -29.37 -4.62
N GLY A 318 7.33 -28.50 -3.84
CA GLY A 318 5.95 -28.10 -4.07
C GLY A 318 5.30 -27.45 -2.85
N VAL A 319 3.98 -27.31 -2.89
CA VAL A 319 3.16 -26.77 -1.79
C VAL A 319 1.87 -27.56 -1.63
N LYS A 320 1.40 -27.65 -0.39
CA LYS A 320 0.05 -28.13 -0.04
C LYS A 320 -0.84 -26.91 0.18
N TYR A 321 -2.00 -26.86 -0.46
CA TYR A 321 -2.95 -25.76 -0.34
C TYR A 321 -4.38 -26.25 -0.11
N GLU A 322 -5.21 -25.37 0.44
CA GLU A 322 -6.66 -25.51 0.51
C GLU A 322 -7.28 -24.59 -0.55
N ARG A 323 -8.31 -25.10 -1.25
CA ARG A 323 -9.09 -24.36 -2.23
C ARG A 323 -10.53 -24.88 -2.24
N PHE A 324 -11.49 -24.01 -1.93
CA PHE A 324 -12.92 -24.37 -1.84
C PHE A 324 -13.18 -25.59 -0.93
N GLY A 325 -12.51 -25.65 0.23
CA GLY A 325 -12.59 -26.74 1.21
C GLY A 325 -11.86 -28.02 0.79
N LYS A 326 -11.30 -28.09 -0.42
CA LYS A 326 -10.54 -29.24 -0.92
C LYS A 326 -9.05 -29.03 -0.71
N ILE A 327 -8.36 -30.12 -0.37
CA ILE A 327 -6.92 -30.12 -0.12
C ILE A 327 -6.20 -30.58 -1.39
N GLU A 328 -5.38 -29.71 -1.97
CA GLU A 328 -4.67 -29.93 -3.23
C GLU A 328 -3.15 -29.78 -3.04
N VAL A 329 -2.38 -30.28 -4.03
CA VAL A 329 -0.91 -30.25 -4.03
C VAL A 329 -0.43 -29.83 -5.41
N ALA A 330 0.44 -28.83 -5.46
CA ALA A 330 1.17 -28.44 -6.66
C ALA A 330 2.66 -28.75 -6.50
N LYS A 331 3.33 -29.20 -7.58
CA LYS A 331 4.74 -29.60 -7.59
C LYS A 331 5.57 -28.63 -8.44
N ALA A 332 6.78 -28.32 -7.98
CA ALA A 332 7.74 -27.43 -8.64
C ALA A 332 8.95 -28.22 -9.15
N ASN A 333 9.33 -28.01 -10.42
CA ASN A 333 10.55 -28.58 -11.01
C ASN A 333 11.80 -27.79 -10.61
N LYS A 334 11.69 -26.47 -10.42
CA LYS A 334 12.80 -25.55 -10.13
C LYS A 334 12.73 -24.97 -8.72
N GLU A 335 11.83 -24.02 -8.42
CA GLU A 335 11.71 -23.43 -7.06
C GLU A 335 10.26 -23.13 -6.63
N VAL A 336 10.07 -23.07 -5.31
CA VAL A 336 8.93 -22.44 -4.64
C VAL A 336 9.35 -21.05 -4.16
N ILE A 337 8.49 -20.04 -4.36
CA ILE A 337 8.74 -18.64 -4.02
C ILE A 337 7.57 -18.11 -3.20
N LEU A 338 7.83 -17.37 -2.11
CA LEU A 338 6.81 -16.79 -1.23
C LEU A 338 6.75 -15.25 -1.36
N SER A 339 5.54 -14.67 -1.57
CA SER A 339 5.33 -13.27 -1.99
C SER A 339 3.88 -12.69 -1.80
N ALA A 340 3.22 -12.75 -0.63
CA ALA A 340 1.74 -12.57 -0.50
C ALA A 340 1.18 -11.23 0.05
N ASP A 341 0.19 -10.62 -0.64
CA ASP A 341 -0.69 -9.45 -0.26
C ASP A 341 -1.65 -9.06 -1.48
N ALA A 342 -2.64 -8.11 -1.44
CA ALA A 342 -3.78 -8.07 -2.45
C ALA A 342 -4.65 -6.82 -2.90
N VAL A 343 -5.39 -6.90 -4.08
CA VAL A 343 -6.87 -6.67 -4.52
C VAL A 343 -7.62 -5.37 -5.11
N TYR A 344 -7.89 -5.21 -6.44
CA TYR A 344 -8.39 -3.97 -7.19
C TYR A 344 -9.87 -3.83 -7.82
N GLN A 345 -10.24 -3.09 -8.93
CA GLN A 345 -11.39 -3.48 -9.89
C GLN A 345 -12.66 -2.67 -10.46
N PHE A 346 -12.98 -1.35 -10.38
CA PHE A 346 -14.12 -0.66 -11.13
C PHE A 346 -13.81 0.70 -11.79
N LEU A 347 -14.68 1.28 -12.66
CA LEU A 347 -14.38 2.48 -13.51
C LEU A 347 -15.59 3.41 -13.80
N LYS A 348 -15.28 4.65 -14.25
CA LYS A 348 -16.13 5.78 -14.75
C LYS A 348 -16.33 6.89 -13.70
N ASN A 349 -15.85 8.14 -13.84
CA ASN A 349 -15.20 8.82 -14.99
C ASN A 349 -13.86 9.53 -14.65
N GLY A 350 -13.15 9.12 -13.60
CA GLY A 350 -11.73 9.47 -13.40
C GLY A 350 -11.40 10.89 -12.94
N THR A 351 -12.39 11.67 -12.51
CA THR A 351 -12.20 13.03 -11.96
C THR A 351 -13.13 13.26 -10.76
N GLY A 352 -12.77 14.21 -9.89
CA GLY A 352 -13.51 14.56 -8.67
C GLY A 352 -12.75 14.22 -7.37
N PRO A 353 -13.28 14.59 -6.18
CA PRO A 353 -12.57 14.49 -4.90
C PRO A 353 -12.18 13.06 -4.53
N PHE A 354 -12.93 12.06 -5.02
CA PHE A 354 -12.66 10.65 -4.82
C PHE A 354 -11.43 10.10 -5.58
N THR A 355 -10.72 10.94 -6.35
CA THR A 355 -9.44 10.59 -6.99
C THR A 355 -8.22 10.77 -6.09
N LEU A 356 -8.43 11.12 -4.81
CA LEU A 356 -7.38 11.40 -3.82
C LEU A 356 -7.43 10.43 -2.62
N THR A 357 -6.26 10.01 -2.16
CA THR A 357 -6.01 9.30 -0.88
C THR A 357 -5.60 10.29 0.23
N PHE A 358 -5.28 9.77 1.43
CA PHE A 358 -4.94 10.58 2.60
C PHE A 358 -3.75 11.57 2.40
N ALA A 359 -2.58 11.11 1.95
CA ALA A 359 -1.34 11.90 1.97
C ALA A 359 -1.03 12.60 0.63
N ARG A 360 -1.35 13.89 0.53
CA ARG A 360 -1.40 14.66 -0.74
C ARG A 360 -0.08 15.34 -1.12
N ALA A 361 0.79 15.54 -0.13
CA ALA A 361 2.15 16.05 -0.28
C ALA A 361 3.02 15.45 0.83
N VAL A 362 4.32 15.32 0.58
CA VAL A 362 5.26 14.63 1.48
C VAL A 362 6.52 15.45 1.69
N THR A 363 7.08 15.35 2.90
CA THR A 363 8.35 15.96 3.28
C THR A 363 9.11 15.01 4.21
N LEU A 364 10.42 15.19 4.27
CA LEU A 364 11.31 14.42 5.14
C LEU A 364 12.02 15.37 6.11
N TRP A 365 12.08 15.02 7.39
CA TRP A 365 12.83 15.76 8.41
C TRP A 365 13.92 14.90 9.03
N THR A 366 15.03 15.54 9.39
CA THR A 366 16.09 14.95 10.22
C THR A 366 15.85 15.34 11.67
N SER A 367 15.86 14.34 12.57
CA SER A 367 15.73 14.51 14.03
C SER A 367 17.00 15.06 14.69
N THR A 368 16.86 15.60 15.91
CA THR A 368 18.02 15.95 16.76
C THR A 368 18.92 14.75 17.06
N ARG A 369 18.33 13.56 17.20
CA ARG A 369 19.02 12.26 17.38
C ARG A 369 19.92 11.93 16.19
N ALA A 370 19.40 12.04 14.97
CA ALA A 370 20.18 11.82 13.74
C ALA A 370 21.30 12.85 13.58
N LEU A 371 21.00 14.14 13.80
CA LEU A 371 22.00 15.23 13.77
C LEU A 371 23.14 14.98 14.77
N GLY A 372 22.82 14.64 16.02
CA GLY A 372 23.81 14.34 17.07
C GLY A 372 24.63 13.07 16.82
N SER A 373 24.11 12.15 16.00
CA SER A 373 24.79 10.91 15.60
C SER A 373 25.68 11.08 14.35
N GLY A 374 25.73 12.27 13.75
CA GLY A 374 26.42 12.52 12.48
C GLY A 374 25.62 12.09 11.24
N GLU A 375 24.41 11.57 11.41
CA GLU A 375 23.52 11.09 10.35
C GLU A 375 22.66 12.23 9.73
N GLY A 376 23.16 13.47 9.76
CA GLY A 376 22.38 14.67 9.42
C GLY A 376 21.79 14.67 8.01
N GLU A 377 22.47 14.02 7.07
CA GLU A 377 22.08 13.86 5.66
C GLU A 377 21.12 12.69 5.40
N TRP A 378 20.71 11.97 6.46
CA TRP A 378 19.80 10.82 6.41
C TRP A 378 18.52 11.10 7.22
N PRO A 379 17.53 11.81 6.63
CA PRO A 379 16.25 12.09 7.25
C PRO A 379 15.56 10.82 7.79
N ASP A 380 14.90 10.95 8.94
CA ASP A 380 14.38 9.83 9.71
C ASP A 380 12.93 10.00 10.19
N ILE A 381 12.30 11.13 9.86
CA ILE A 381 10.88 11.40 10.06
C ILE A 381 10.23 11.64 8.69
N GLN A 382 9.35 10.74 8.22
CA GLN A 382 8.49 11.01 7.07
C GLN A 382 7.24 11.76 7.54
N VAL A 383 6.87 12.83 6.84
CA VAL A 383 5.65 13.60 7.14
C VAL A 383 4.76 13.72 5.89
N GLY A 384 3.52 13.26 6.02
CA GLY A 384 2.47 13.40 5.00
C GLY A 384 1.42 14.44 5.42
N MET A 385 1.06 15.35 4.51
CA MET A 385 -0.03 16.32 4.73
C MET A 385 -1.37 15.79 4.19
N SER A 386 -2.43 15.95 4.98
CA SER A 386 -3.80 15.59 4.62
C SER A 386 -4.77 16.72 5.00
N SER A 387 -5.63 17.17 4.09
CA SER A 387 -6.60 18.26 4.33
C SER A 387 -8.03 17.72 4.43
N ASN A 388 -8.63 17.77 5.62
CA ASN A 388 -9.82 17.00 6.00
C ASN A 388 -10.71 17.84 6.93
N GLY A 389 -11.99 18.02 6.61
CA GLY A 389 -12.97 18.57 7.55
C GLY A 389 -13.38 17.53 8.60
N ILE A 390 -13.62 17.96 9.84
CA ILE A 390 -14.10 17.08 10.91
C ILE A 390 -15.61 16.84 10.71
N SER A 391 -15.97 15.79 9.97
CA SER A 391 -17.37 15.42 9.75
C SER A 391 -18.06 14.91 11.02
N GLN A 392 -19.40 14.86 11.01
CA GLN A 392 -20.20 14.48 12.19
C GLN A 392 -19.90 13.07 12.75
N ASN A 393 -19.36 12.19 11.91
CA ASN A 393 -19.02 10.80 12.19
C ASN A 393 -17.50 10.54 12.07
N PHE A 394 -16.66 11.57 12.05
CA PHE A 394 -15.21 11.42 11.85
C PHE A 394 -14.53 10.65 12.98
N ASP A 395 -15.05 10.78 14.20
CA ASP A 395 -14.74 9.97 15.38
C ASP A 395 -15.10 8.49 15.21
N GLU A 396 -16.27 8.18 14.66
CA GLU A 396 -16.69 6.80 14.35
C GLU A 396 -15.76 6.19 13.29
N VAL A 397 -15.48 6.93 12.21
CA VAL A 397 -14.60 6.51 11.11
C VAL A 397 -13.18 6.23 11.61
N LEU A 398 -12.58 7.13 12.40
CA LEU A 398 -11.26 6.89 13.00
C LEU A 398 -11.28 5.71 13.98
N SER A 399 -12.35 5.55 14.75
CA SER A 399 -12.49 4.43 15.68
C SER A 399 -12.54 3.08 14.96
N GLN A 400 -13.25 3.00 13.83
CA GLN A 400 -13.30 1.81 12.99
C GLN A 400 -11.97 1.55 12.27
N LEU A 401 -11.37 2.57 11.64
CA LEU A 401 -10.12 2.44 10.87
C LEU A 401 -8.92 1.94 11.67
N TYR A 402 -8.86 2.33 12.94
CA TYR A 402 -7.68 2.20 13.79
C TYR A 402 -7.93 1.44 15.09
N ASN A 403 -9.10 0.80 15.22
CA ASN A 403 -9.55 0.11 16.43
C ASN A 403 -9.46 0.98 17.70
N LEU A 404 -9.79 2.28 17.60
CA LEU A 404 -9.75 3.20 18.75
C LEU A 404 -11.01 3.06 19.60
N ARG A 405 -10.89 3.41 20.89
CA ARG A 405 -12.03 3.46 21.81
C ARG A 405 -12.94 4.64 21.43
N ALA A 406 -14.15 4.33 20.99
CA ALA A 406 -15.09 5.31 20.46
C ALA A 406 -15.48 6.39 21.49
N ASP A 407 -15.51 6.09 22.79
CA ASP A 407 -15.76 7.08 23.85
C ASP A 407 -14.66 8.16 23.89
N VAL A 408 -13.40 7.76 23.71
CA VAL A 408 -12.25 8.68 23.68
C VAL A 408 -12.29 9.56 22.43
N MET A 409 -12.51 8.96 21.26
CA MET A 409 -12.54 9.71 20.00
C MET A 409 -13.71 10.68 19.94
N LYS A 410 -14.85 10.30 20.53
CA LYS A 410 -16.03 11.16 20.66
C LYS A 410 -15.78 12.35 21.59
N GLU A 411 -15.26 12.11 22.81
CA GLU A 411 -14.92 13.20 23.75
C GLU A 411 -13.88 14.17 23.14
N PHE A 412 -12.92 13.65 22.37
CA PHE A 412 -11.87 14.45 21.74
C PHE A 412 -12.37 15.30 20.55
N LEU A 413 -13.26 14.76 19.71
CA LEU A 413 -13.63 15.36 18.42
C LEU A 413 -14.98 16.07 18.40
N ASP A 414 -15.94 15.71 19.27
CA ASP A 414 -17.24 16.40 19.36
C ASP A 414 -17.12 17.94 19.40
N PRO A 415 -16.22 18.57 20.18
CA PRO A 415 -16.11 20.03 20.25
C PRO A 415 -15.58 20.70 18.98
N VAL A 416 -15.07 19.92 18.01
CA VAL A 416 -14.50 20.42 16.74
C VAL A 416 -15.22 19.89 15.50
N LYS A 417 -16.32 19.12 15.65
CA LYS A 417 -17.17 18.69 14.53
C LYS A 417 -17.73 19.89 13.76
N GLY A 418 -17.72 19.78 12.43
CA GLY A 418 -18.11 20.83 11.50
C GLY A 418 -17.02 21.86 11.18
N GLN A 419 -15.82 21.76 11.75
CA GLN A 419 -14.70 22.66 11.41
C GLN A 419 -13.86 22.09 10.26
N ASP A 420 -13.39 22.99 9.38
CA ASP A 420 -12.32 22.69 8.42
C ASP A 420 -11.01 22.44 9.18
N ALA A 421 -10.27 21.41 8.78
CA ALA A 421 -9.02 21.04 9.41
C ALA A 421 -8.02 20.41 8.43
N PHE A 422 -6.84 20.08 8.95
CA PHE A 422 -5.84 19.28 8.27
C PHE A 422 -5.08 18.45 9.31
N SER A 423 -4.23 17.56 8.83
CA SER A 423 -3.49 16.61 9.65
C SER A 423 -2.10 16.41 9.07
N PHE A 424 -1.09 16.43 9.94
CA PHE A 424 0.22 15.89 9.64
C PHE A 424 0.27 14.45 10.13
N ILE A 425 0.48 13.51 9.22
CA ILE A 425 0.81 12.13 9.52
C ILE A 425 2.32 12.11 9.77
N LEU A 426 2.74 11.71 10.97
CA LEU A 426 4.14 11.70 11.40
C LEU A 426 4.59 10.24 11.55
N ASP A 427 5.56 9.82 10.75
CA ASP A 427 6.19 8.51 10.83
C ASP A 427 7.62 8.65 11.34
N TYR A 428 8.03 7.80 12.29
CA TYR A 428 9.45 7.68 12.65
C TYR A 428 10.04 6.48 11.92
N SER A 429 10.61 6.75 10.76
CA SER A 429 10.89 5.74 9.74
C SER A 429 12.26 5.05 9.91
N ARG A 430 12.95 5.25 11.04
CA ARG A 430 14.16 4.50 11.46
C ARG A 430 14.07 3.98 12.92
N PRO A 431 13.02 3.22 13.29
CA PRO A 431 12.79 2.83 14.69
C PRO A 431 13.90 1.93 15.24
N ARG A 432 14.19 2.02 16.54
CA ARG A 432 14.99 1.03 17.29
C ARG A 432 14.14 -0.16 17.77
N SER A 433 12.85 0.03 18.03
CA SER A 433 11.94 -1.06 18.41
C SER A 433 11.93 -2.17 17.35
N ARG A 434 11.81 -3.44 17.78
CA ARG A 434 11.72 -4.60 16.89
C ARG A 434 10.59 -5.52 17.33
N GLY A 435 9.64 -5.79 16.44
CA GLY A 435 8.54 -6.71 16.70
C GLY A 435 8.93 -8.18 16.60
N VAL A 436 7.94 -9.04 16.82
CA VAL A 436 7.96 -10.48 16.54
C VAL A 436 6.62 -10.92 15.96
N LEU A 437 6.64 -11.83 15.01
CA LEU A 437 5.46 -12.52 14.46
C LEU A 437 5.65 -14.02 14.66
N ARG A 438 4.64 -14.71 15.20
CA ARG A 438 4.66 -16.16 15.44
C ARG A 438 3.33 -16.79 15.04
N LEU A 439 3.34 -18.07 14.67
CA LEU A 439 2.11 -18.87 14.60
C LEU A 439 1.56 -19.07 16.02
N ALA A 440 0.24 -18.96 16.20
CA ALA A 440 -0.40 -19.29 17.48
C ALA A 440 -0.43 -20.80 17.75
N SER A 441 -0.58 -21.61 16.69
CA SER A 441 -0.54 -23.08 16.77
C SER A 441 -0.06 -23.69 15.44
N ALA A 442 -0.08 -25.03 15.35
CA ALA A 442 0.17 -25.75 14.09
C ALA A 442 -1.05 -25.76 13.14
N ASN A 443 -2.22 -25.27 13.57
CA ASN A 443 -3.39 -25.11 12.72
C ASN A 443 -3.23 -23.85 11.86
N TYR A 444 -3.06 -24.06 10.55
CA TYR A 444 -2.88 -22.99 9.56
C TYR A 444 -4.06 -21.99 9.46
N ILE A 445 -5.21 -22.31 10.06
CA ILE A 445 -6.39 -21.45 10.10
C ILE A 445 -6.22 -20.31 11.11
N ASP A 446 -5.65 -20.61 12.29
CA ASP A 446 -5.51 -19.72 13.45
C ASP A 446 -4.76 -18.43 13.09
N GLU A 447 -5.11 -17.33 13.75
CA GLU A 447 -4.44 -16.04 13.54
C GLU A 447 -3.03 -16.02 14.15
N PRO A 448 -2.06 -15.34 13.51
CA PRO A 448 -0.70 -15.23 14.04
C PRO A 448 -0.65 -14.32 15.28
N LEU A 449 0.23 -14.66 16.22
CA LEU A 449 0.59 -13.78 17.33
C LEU A 449 1.54 -12.70 16.81
N ILE A 450 1.03 -11.47 16.68
CA ILE A 450 1.80 -10.29 16.24
C ILE A 450 2.06 -9.39 17.44
N ASP A 451 3.32 -9.13 17.75
CA ASP A 451 3.73 -8.16 18.77
C ASP A 451 4.77 -7.20 18.21
N PRO A 452 4.40 -5.97 17.79
CA PRO A 452 5.34 -5.01 17.22
C PRO A 452 6.27 -4.38 18.25
N ARG A 453 5.90 -4.37 19.54
CA ARG A 453 6.65 -3.72 20.62
C ARG A 453 7.00 -2.25 20.33
N TYR A 454 6.06 -1.49 19.75
CA TYR A 454 6.26 -0.05 19.50
C TYR A 454 6.60 0.70 20.79
N TYR A 455 7.60 1.60 20.73
CA TYR A 455 8.17 2.28 21.90
C TYR A 455 8.71 1.31 22.98
N GLY A 456 9.15 0.12 22.55
CA GLY A 456 9.74 -0.92 23.38
C GLY A 456 11.27 -0.91 23.38
N ASP A 457 11.91 0.09 22.76
CA ASP A 457 13.35 0.26 22.76
C ASP A 457 13.87 0.71 24.16
N ALA A 458 15.00 0.16 24.60
CA ALA A 458 15.47 0.32 25.97
C ALA A 458 15.90 1.76 26.31
N GLU A 459 16.32 2.54 25.31
CA GLU A 459 16.76 3.93 25.49
C GLU A 459 15.59 4.93 25.38
N GLN A 460 14.40 4.49 24.95
CA GLN A 460 13.22 5.32 24.66
C GLN A 460 13.49 6.42 23.62
N GLU A 461 14.27 6.13 22.59
CA GLU A 461 14.49 7.04 21.46
C GLU A 461 13.27 7.16 20.56
N ASP A 462 12.56 6.04 20.29
CA ASP A 462 11.45 6.02 19.34
C ASP A 462 10.34 7.00 19.76
N ILE A 463 10.07 7.09 21.07
CA ILE A 463 9.09 8.01 21.65
C ILE A 463 9.61 9.45 21.68
N ARG A 464 10.91 9.68 21.97
CA ARG A 464 11.51 11.03 21.95
C ARG A 464 11.47 11.64 20.54
N VAL A 465 11.85 10.88 19.51
CA VAL A 465 11.78 11.38 18.12
C VAL A 465 10.33 11.60 17.67
N THR A 466 9.38 10.77 18.12
CA THR A 466 7.95 11.01 17.89
C THR A 466 7.50 12.35 18.50
N VAL A 467 7.90 12.65 19.74
CA VAL A 467 7.54 13.92 20.41
C VAL A 467 8.22 15.13 19.75
N GLU A 468 9.49 15.00 19.34
CA GLU A 468 10.18 16.04 18.55
C GLU A 468 9.42 16.34 17.25
N ALA A 469 9.00 15.29 16.52
CA ALA A 469 8.20 15.42 15.30
C ALA A 469 6.87 16.14 15.56
N ILE A 470 6.15 15.77 16.63
CA ILE A 470 4.89 16.44 17.02
C ILE A 470 5.12 17.92 17.32
N GLN A 471 6.11 18.25 18.15
CA GLN A 471 6.41 19.64 18.52
C GLN A 471 6.81 20.48 17.30
N ARG A 472 7.63 19.93 16.39
CA ARG A 472 8.01 20.56 15.11
C ARG A 472 6.81 20.76 14.18
N ALA A 473 5.95 19.76 14.05
CA ALA A 473 4.76 19.82 13.20
C ALA A 473 3.76 20.88 13.69
N LEU A 474 3.54 20.97 15.00
CA LEU A 474 2.72 22.02 15.62
C LEU A 474 3.35 23.40 15.43
N TYR A 475 4.65 23.54 15.64
CA TYR A 475 5.34 24.81 15.43
C TYR A 475 5.14 25.32 13.99
N ILE A 476 5.35 24.49 12.98
CA ILE A 476 5.12 24.84 11.56
C ILE A 476 3.64 25.14 11.31
N GLY A 477 2.74 24.25 11.76
CA GLY A 477 1.29 24.35 11.57
C GLY A 477 0.63 25.54 12.25
N GLU A 478 1.28 26.19 13.21
CA GLU A 478 0.79 27.40 13.90
C GLU A 478 1.61 28.66 13.57
N ASN A 479 2.86 28.51 13.09
CA ASN A 479 3.76 29.66 12.91
C ASN A 479 4.17 30.00 11.47
N ALA A 480 4.06 29.08 10.52
CA ALA A 480 4.38 29.39 9.14
C ALA A 480 3.41 30.45 8.55
N PRO A 481 3.87 31.41 7.72
CA PRO A 481 3.03 32.45 7.15
C PRO A 481 1.77 31.91 6.47
N ALA A 482 1.89 30.85 5.67
CA ALA A 482 0.78 30.17 5.03
C ALA A 482 -0.29 29.70 6.03
N TYR A 483 0.09 28.94 7.06
CA TYR A 483 -0.86 28.48 8.07
C TYR A 483 -1.41 29.60 8.95
N LYS A 484 -0.65 30.69 9.18
CA LYS A 484 -1.19 31.90 9.85
C LYS A 484 -2.27 32.60 9.02
N ARG A 485 -2.16 32.67 7.68
CA ARG A 485 -3.23 33.20 6.81
C ARG A 485 -4.53 32.40 6.95
N LEU A 486 -4.42 31.09 7.18
CA LEU A 486 -5.57 30.18 7.35
C LEU A 486 -6.16 30.19 8.78
N GLY A 487 -5.62 30.99 9.71
CA GLY A 487 -6.08 30.99 11.12
C GLY A 487 -5.83 29.66 11.85
N SER A 488 -4.83 28.90 11.38
CA SER A 488 -4.49 27.57 11.88
C SER A 488 -4.06 27.60 13.35
N ARG A 489 -4.50 26.57 14.09
CA ARG A 489 -4.28 26.37 15.52
C ARG A 489 -4.52 24.92 15.87
N LEU A 490 -3.79 24.37 16.85
CA LEU A 490 -4.14 23.10 17.47
C LEU A 490 -5.54 23.16 18.09
N SER A 491 -6.26 22.02 18.09
CA SER A 491 -7.52 21.91 18.86
C SER A 491 -7.26 22.25 20.33
N PRO A 492 -8.08 23.11 20.97
CA PRO A 492 -7.91 23.46 22.38
C PRO A 492 -8.34 22.32 23.33
N VAL A 493 -8.87 21.21 22.79
CA VAL A 493 -9.30 20.02 23.55
C VAL A 493 -8.07 19.14 23.86
N PRO A 494 -7.70 18.90 25.13
CA PRO A 494 -6.68 17.92 25.46
C PRO A 494 -7.18 16.50 25.13
N PHE A 495 -6.27 15.63 24.69
CA PHE A 495 -6.62 14.23 24.40
C PHE A 495 -7.10 13.53 25.68
N PRO A 496 -8.33 12.95 25.73
CA PRO A 496 -9.00 12.61 27.00
C PRO A 496 -8.22 11.73 28.00
N PRO A 497 -7.45 10.69 27.59
CA PRO A 497 -6.62 9.91 28.51
C PRO A 497 -5.44 10.68 29.13
N CYS A 498 -5.09 11.84 28.55
CA CYS A 498 -3.93 12.67 28.92
C CYS A 498 -4.32 14.02 29.54
N LYS A 499 -5.62 14.29 29.74
CA LYS A 499 -6.14 15.61 30.16
C LYS A 499 -5.72 16.10 31.56
N ASN A 500 -5.13 15.22 32.37
CA ASN A 500 -4.56 15.55 33.69
C ASN A 500 -3.07 15.96 33.63
N ILE A 501 -2.44 15.90 32.44
CA ILE A 501 -1.06 16.33 32.20
C ILE A 501 -1.08 17.75 31.64
N LEU A 502 -0.07 18.57 31.95
CA LEU A 502 0.03 19.95 31.47
C LEU A 502 -0.06 20.01 29.94
N PHE A 503 -1.14 20.59 29.42
CA PHE A 503 -1.43 20.59 27.99
C PHE A 503 -0.27 21.18 27.17
N ARG A 504 0.11 20.48 26.10
CA ARG A 504 1.25 20.77 25.21
C ARG A 504 2.65 20.58 25.81
N SER A 505 2.81 20.10 27.05
CA SER A 505 4.13 19.71 27.59
C SER A 505 4.71 18.47 26.89
N THR A 506 6.00 18.20 27.07
CA THR A 506 6.66 16.99 26.54
C THR A 506 5.98 15.72 27.04
N GLU A 507 5.64 15.67 28.32
CA GLU A 507 4.98 14.55 29.00
C GLU A 507 3.54 14.34 28.47
N TYR A 508 2.85 15.43 28.13
CA TYR A 508 1.54 15.36 27.47
C TYR A 508 1.67 14.73 26.07
N TRP A 509 2.70 15.11 25.29
CA TRP A 509 2.92 14.52 23.96
C TRP A 509 3.41 13.08 24.01
N GLU A 510 4.24 12.70 24.98
CA GLU A 510 4.55 11.29 25.25
C GLU A 510 3.28 10.50 25.55
N CYS A 511 2.40 11.02 26.43
CA CYS A 511 1.12 10.39 26.71
C CYS A 511 0.26 10.24 25.44
N VAL A 512 0.12 11.29 24.63
CA VAL A 512 -0.64 11.24 23.37
C VAL A 512 -0.10 10.16 22.45
N ALA A 513 1.22 10.07 22.23
CA ALA A 513 1.80 9.03 21.38
C ALA A 513 1.65 7.60 21.95
N ARG A 514 1.78 7.41 23.28
CA ARG A 514 1.52 6.09 23.88
C ARG A 514 0.05 5.67 23.79
N GLN A 515 -0.87 6.62 23.77
CA GLN A 515 -2.31 6.35 23.65
C GLN A 515 -2.78 6.18 22.19
N TYR A 516 -2.30 7.05 21.29
CA TYR A 516 -2.84 7.28 19.94
C TYR A 516 -1.75 7.22 18.85
N SER A 517 -0.79 6.29 18.97
CA SER A 517 0.06 5.90 17.83
C SER A 517 -0.56 4.75 17.03
N LEU A 518 -0.40 4.85 15.71
CA LEU A 518 -1.05 4.04 14.69
C LEU A 518 0.00 3.37 13.80
N THR A 519 -0.37 2.28 13.13
CA THR A 519 0.49 1.69 12.08
C THR A 519 0.22 2.35 10.73
N LEU A 520 1.27 2.53 9.91
CA LEU A 520 1.15 2.90 8.49
C LEU A 520 1.21 1.68 7.56
N HIS A 521 1.08 0.47 8.10
CA HIS A 521 1.05 -0.80 7.36
C HIS A 521 2.34 -1.15 6.58
N HIS A 522 3.46 -0.48 6.91
CA HIS A 522 4.78 -0.68 6.28
C HIS A 522 5.56 -1.87 6.87
N PHE A 523 4.95 -3.05 6.98
CA PHE A 523 5.54 -4.20 7.65
C PHE A 523 6.71 -4.82 6.86
N CYS A 524 7.81 -5.19 7.54
CA CYS A 524 9.02 -5.74 6.92
C CYS A 524 9.83 -6.63 7.90
N GLY A 525 10.93 -7.23 7.42
CA GLY A 525 11.98 -7.86 8.25
C GLY A 525 11.67 -9.21 8.90
N THR A 526 10.46 -9.75 8.76
CA THR A 526 10.08 -11.06 9.34
C THR A 526 10.78 -12.28 8.71
N ALA A 527 11.45 -12.10 7.58
CA ALA A 527 12.29 -13.09 6.91
C ALA A 527 13.59 -12.44 6.38
N SER A 528 14.19 -11.55 7.18
CA SER A 528 15.35 -10.71 6.84
C SER A 528 16.43 -11.42 6.01
N MET A 529 16.94 -10.74 5.00
CA MET A 529 18.19 -11.14 4.34
C MET A 529 19.41 -10.80 5.21
N GLY A 530 20.49 -11.57 5.06
CA GLY A 530 21.75 -11.30 5.74
C GLY A 530 22.83 -12.36 5.47
N PRO A 531 23.95 -12.29 6.22
CA PRO A 531 24.99 -13.32 6.23
C PRO A 531 24.44 -14.67 6.72
N VAL A 532 24.95 -15.78 6.18
CA VAL A 532 24.46 -17.14 6.44
C VAL A 532 24.65 -17.57 7.91
N ASP A 533 25.59 -16.95 8.60
CA ASP A 533 25.94 -17.12 10.01
C ASP A 533 25.24 -16.11 10.95
N SER A 534 24.46 -15.16 10.41
CA SER A 534 23.74 -14.16 11.21
C SER A 534 22.53 -14.77 11.92
N PRO A 535 22.39 -14.61 13.25
CA PRO A 535 21.25 -15.13 14.02
C PRO A 535 19.92 -14.38 13.73
N HIS A 536 19.93 -13.42 12.81
CA HIS A 536 18.76 -12.66 12.37
C HIS A 536 18.43 -12.87 10.89
N ALA A 537 19.29 -13.58 10.12
CA ALA A 537 19.02 -13.88 8.72
C ALA A 537 18.11 -15.11 8.58
N VAL A 538 17.11 -15.02 7.70
CA VAL A 538 16.26 -16.12 7.26
C VAL A 538 16.54 -16.45 5.79
N VAL A 539 16.91 -15.44 5.00
CA VAL A 539 17.39 -15.62 3.62
C VAL A 539 18.81 -15.07 3.44
N ASP A 540 19.51 -15.56 2.43
CA ASP A 540 20.79 -14.97 2.00
C ASP A 540 20.58 -13.75 1.07
N SER A 541 21.68 -13.13 0.62
CA SER A 541 21.60 -11.95 -0.26
C SER A 541 21.07 -12.23 -1.68
N GLU A 542 20.83 -13.50 -2.04
CA GLU A 542 20.11 -13.90 -3.26
C GLU A 542 18.66 -14.37 -2.96
N LEU A 543 18.18 -14.07 -1.75
CA LEU A 543 16.84 -14.34 -1.23
C LEU A 543 16.50 -15.83 -1.06
N ARG A 544 17.51 -16.72 -1.01
CA ARG A 544 17.32 -18.16 -0.75
C ARG A 544 17.17 -18.40 0.74
N VAL A 545 16.17 -19.18 1.16
CA VAL A 545 15.96 -19.53 2.58
C VAL A 545 17.12 -20.38 3.08
N ILE A 546 17.81 -19.88 4.11
CA ILE A 546 19.05 -20.46 4.62
C ILE A 546 18.81 -21.90 5.10
N GLY A 547 19.76 -22.79 4.78
CA GLY A 547 19.65 -24.22 5.11
C GLY A 547 18.67 -25.02 4.24
N THR A 548 18.02 -24.41 3.25
CA THR A 548 17.11 -25.09 2.31
C THR A 548 17.64 -25.08 0.88
N LYS A 549 17.01 -25.87 0.01
CA LYS A 549 17.18 -25.81 -1.45
C LYS A 549 15.83 -25.51 -2.09
N ARG A 550 15.86 -24.80 -3.22
CA ARG A 550 14.69 -24.54 -4.09
C ARG A 550 13.56 -23.72 -3.43
N LEU A 551 13.89 -22.90 -2.43
CA LEU A 551 12.94 -22.04 -1.72
C LEU A 551 13.48 -20.61 -1.58
N ARG A 552 12.67 -19.61 -1.97
CA ARG A 552 12.97 -18.18 -1.77
C ARG A 552 11.80 -17.43 -1.15
N VAL A 553 12.10 -16.32 -0.48
CA VAL A 553 11.11 -15.33 -0.05
C VAL A 553 11.41 -14.04 -0.81
N ILE A 554 10.41 -13.48 -1.50
CA ILE A 554 10.59 -12.29 -2.35
C ILE A 554 9.39 -11.37 -2.09
N ASP A 555 9.45 -10.62 -1.00
CA ASP A 555 8.54 -9.53 -0.60
C ASP A 555 9.20 -8.65 0.48
N ALA A 556 8.44 -7.79 1.18
CA ALA A 556 8.98 -6.87 2.19
C ALA A 556 9.58 -7.55 3.43
N SER A 557 9.24 -8.83 3.69
CA SER A 557 9.79 -9.57 4.84
C SER A 557 11.31 -9.71 4.82
N VAL A 558 11.95 -9.61 3.65
CA VAL A 558 13.41 -9.74 3.51
C VAL A 558 14.19 -8.47 3.85
N MET A 559 13.54 -7.31 3.99
CA MET A 559 14.24 -6.04 4.31
C MET A 559 14.86 -6.10 5.72
N PRO A 560 16.19 -6.02 5.90
CA PRO A 560 16.82 -6.15 7.22
C PRO A 560 16.57 -4.93 8.12
N PHE A 561 16.34 -3.78 7.49
CA PHE A 561 15.89 -2.54 8.09
C PHE A 561 14.79 -1.98 7.19
N ILE A 562 13.79 -1.31 7.76
CA ILE A 562 12.79 -0.59 6.97
C ILE A 562 13.46 0.54 6.18
N VAL A 563 12.92 0.88 5.00
CA VAL A 563 13.29 2.13 4.31
C VAL A 563 12.68 3.33 5.03
N SER A 564 13.27 4.52 4.90
CA SER A 564 12.85 5.75 5.59
C SER A 564 11.53 6.37 5.09
N VAL A 565 10.71 5.60 4.35
CA VAL A 565 9.48 6.03 3.66
C VAL A 565 8.52 4.84 3.42
N ASN A 566 7.42 5.05 2.67
CA ASN A 566 6.50 4.01 2.23
C ASN A 566 7.19 2.82 1.51
N THR A 567 7.02 1.60 2.02
CA THR A 567 7.76 0.40 1.58
C THR A 567 7.40 -0.13 0.17
N ASN A 568 6.26 0.26 -0.41
CA ASN A 568 5.74 -0.38 -1.63
C ASN A 568 6.71 -0.30 -2.84
N ALA A 569 7.41 0.83 -3.02
CA ALA A 569 8.41 0.97 -4.10
C ALA A 569 9.59 0.01 -3.90
N ALA A 570 10.09 -0.13 -2.67
CA ALA A 570 11.16 -1.06 -2.33
C ALA A 570 10.71 -2.52 -2.47
N THR A 571 9.46 -2.87 -2.11
CA THR A 571 8.88 -4.20 -2.32
C THR A 571 8.80 -4.57 -3.81
N LEU A 572 8.41 -3.63 -4.67
CA LEU A 572 8.41 -3.81 -6.13
C LEU A 572 9.82 -4.05 -6.69
N MET A 573 10.78 -3.25 -6.23
CA MET A 573 12.20 -3.41 -6.58
C MET A 573 12.76 -4.77 -6.11
N ILE A 574 12.39 -5.24 -4.91
CA ILE A 574 12.73 -6.60 -4.43
C ILE A 574 12.13 -7.66 -5.36
N GLY A 575 10.90 -7.47 -5.85
CA GLY A 575 10.29 -8.32 -6.88
C GLY A 575 11.10 -8.38 -8.18
N GLU A 576 11.54 -7.23 -8.71
CA GLU A 576 12.39 -7.15 -9.90
C GLU A 576 13.78 -7.78 -9.69
N ARG A 577 14.42 -7.47 -8.56
CA ARG A 577 15.76 -7.95 -8.18
C ARG A 577 15.77 -9.45 -7.92
N GLY A 578 14.77 -9.95 -7.16
CA GLY A 578 14.55 -11.37 -6.91
C GLY A 578 14.24 -12.15 -8.18
N SER A 579 13.45 -11.59 -9.10
CA SER A 579 13.23 -12.16 -10.42
C SER A 579 14.53 -12.33 -11.20
N GLU A 580 15.44 -11.35 -11.13
CA GLU A 580 16.75 -11.46 -11.78
C GLU A 580 17.59 -12.60 -11.17
N PHE A 581 17.65 -12.71 -9.83
CA PHE A 581 18.38 -13.79 -9.17
C PHE A 581 17.87 -15.17 -9.58
N VAL A 582 16.55 -15.37 -9.59
CA VAL A 582 15.93 -16.64 -10.02
C VAL A 582 16.22 -16.93 -11.50
N ILE A 583 16.07 -15.94 -12.40
CA ILE A 583 16.38 -16.14 -13.83
C ILE A 583 17.87 -16.48 -14.00
N LYS A 584 18.79 -15.75 -13.37
CA LYS A 584 20.23 -16.03 -13.47
C LYS A 584 20.62 -17.41 -12.94
N SER A 585 19.99 -17.88 -11.85
CA SER A 585 20.19 -19.25 -11.34
C SER A 585 19.75 -20.33 -12.34
N TRP A 586 18.63 -20.13 -13.05
CA TRP A 586 17.93 -21.22 -13.78
C TRP A 586 17.92 -21.10 -15.31
N PHE A 587 18.50 -20.04 -15.86
CA PHE A 587 18.64 -19.82 -17.31
C PHE A 587 20.00 -20.35 -17.83
N ILE A 588 21.04 -20.39 -16.99
CA ILE A 588 22.33 -21.01 -17.32
C ILE A 588 22.15 -22.52 -17.54
N GLU A 589 21.38 -23.20 -16.68
CA GLU A 589 20.97 -24.61 -16.86
C GLU A 589 20.05 -24.84 -18.09
N TYR A 590 19.67 -23.78 -18.82
CA TYR A 590 18.73 -23.85 -19.94
C TYR A 590 19.38 -23.60 -21.31
N LEU A 591 20.69 -23.30 -21.31
CA LEU A 591 21.51 -23.41 -22.52
C LEU A 591 21.83 -24.90 -22.74
N PRO A 592 21.56 -25.48 -23.92
CA PRO A 592 22.05 -26.81 -24.24
C PRO A 592 23.59 -26.82 -24.21
N GLU A 593 24.19 -27.81 -23.56
CA GLU A 593 25.56 -28.21 -23.86
C GLU A 593 25.59 -28.78 -25.29
N ASN A 594 25.67 -27.92 -26.31
CA ASN A 594 26.18 -28.18 -27.68
C ASN A 594 25.89 -27.01 -28.67
N GLU A 595 26.50 -25.84 -28.45
CA GLU A 595 26.99 -25.03 -29.57
C GLU A 595 28.40 -24.50 -29.24
N PRO A 596 29.45 -24.83 -30.03
CA PRO A 596 30.79 -24.34 -29.79
C PRO A 596 30.90 -22.86 -30.19
N HIS A 597 31.32 -22.00 -29.26
CA HIS A 597 31.54 -20.58 -29.51
C HIS A 597 32.40 -20.33 -30.76
N LYS A 598 31.78 -19.81 -31.82
CA LYS A 598 32.52 -19.12 -32.88
C LYS A 598 32.93 -17.74 -32.36
N LYS A 599 34.18 -17.37 -32.65
CA LYS A 599 34.83 -16.12 -32.26
C LYS A 599 34.29 -14.94 -33.07
#